data_AF-A0A7S3U474-F1
#
_entry.id   AF-A0A7S3U474-F1
#
_cell.length_a   1.000
_cell.length_b   1.000
_cell.length_c   1.000
_cell.angle_alpha   90.00
_cell.angle_beta   90.00
_cell.angle_gamma   90.00
#
_symmetry.space_group_name_H-M   'P 1'
#
loop_
_entity.id
_entity.type
_entity.pdbx_description
1 polymer ?
#
loop_
_entity_poly.entity_id
_entity_poly.type
_entity_poly.pdbx_seq_one_letter_code
_entity_poly.pdbx_strand_id
1 'polypeptide(L)'
;PAGAAPASSAAADLVNAWRLSLGWLICRCADLRAAQLELLRGVMGGLGNRGLLVHTAPVLKAMWEADLVEEAVLLEWSGTLRPAMQRCVEPLAAWLHSALVIEE
;
A
#
# COMPACT_ATOMS: atom_id res chain seq x y z
N PRO A 1 8.51 -15.55 -26.57
CA PRO A 1 8.61 -14.25 -25.87
C PRO A 1 7.53 -14.13 -24.79
N ALA A 2 7.83 -14.54 -23.56
CA ALA A 2 6.91 -14.37 -22.42
C ALA A 2 6.91 -12.90 -22.02
N GLY A 3 5.76 -12.25 -22.14
CA GLY A 3 5.56 -10.86 -21.73
C GLY A 3 5.80 -10.74 -20.22
N ALA A 4 6.71 -9.85 -19.82
CA ALA A 4 6.84 -9.47 -18.44
C ALA A 4 5.50 -8.87 -18.00
N ALA A 5 4.85 -9.50 -17.03
CA ALA A 5 3.63 -8.97 -16.44
C ALA A 5 3.94 -7.55 -15.92
N PRO A 6 3.09 -6.54 -16.18
CA PRO A 6 3.35 -5.19 -15.71
C PRO A 6 3.54 -5.22 -14.19
N ALA A 7 4.52 -4.48 -13.66
CA ALA A 7 4.90 -4.51 -12.25
C ALA A 7 3.70 -4.31 -11.28
N SER A 8 2.62 -3.67 -11.74
CA SER A 8 1.32 -3.56 -11.06
C SER A 8 0.65 -4.93 -10.80
N SER A 9 0.61 -5.82 -11.81
CA SER A 9 0.02 -7.16 -11.68
C SER A 9 0.81 -8.05 -10.71
N ALA A 10 2.15 -8.00 -10.75
CA ALA A 10 2.99 -8.79 -9.86
C ALA A 10 2.85 -8.37 -8.37
N ALA A 11 2.68 -7.07 -8.10
CA ALA A 11 2.43 -6.57 -6.75
C ALA A 11 1.06 -7.03 -6.22
N ALA A 12 0.02 -6.94 -7.06
CA ALA A 12 -1.32 -7.40 -6.73
C ALA A 12 -1.36 -8.91 -6.44
N ASP A 13 -0.73 -9.73 -7.29
CA ASP A 13 -0.67 -11.18 -7.10
C ASP A 13 0.03 -11.55 -5.78
N LEU A 14 1.15 -10.89 -5.47
CA LEU A 14 1.88 -11.11 -4.23
C LEU A 14 1.04 -10.72 -3.01
N VAL A 15 0.46 -9.52 -2.99
CA VAL A 15 -0.38 -9.07 -1.87
C VAL A 15 -1.57 -10.00 -1.69
N ASN A 16 -2.23 -10.41 -2.78
CA ASN A 16 -3.36 -11.33 -2.72
C ASN A 16 -2.99 -12.72 -2.18
N ALA A 17 -1.80 -13.23 -2.52
CA ALA A 17 -1.31 -14.50 -1.99
C ALA A 17 -1.15 -14.48 -0.46
N TRP A 18 -0.82 -13.31 0.11
CA TRP A 18 -0.65 -13.12 1.56
C TRP A 18 -1.87 -12.51 2.26
N ARG A 19 -2.89 -12.09 1.52
CA ARG A 19 -4.03 -11.30 2.03
C ARG A 19 -4.67 -11.92 3.26
N LEU A 20 -4.99 -13.22 3.23
CA LEU A 20 -5.67 -13.89 4.34
C LEU A 20 -4.80 -13.93 5.61
N SER A 21 -3.51 -14.22 5.46
CA SER A 21 -2.58 -14.29 6.58
C SER A 21 -2.33 -12.91 7.20
N LEU A 22 -2.14 -11.88 6.35
CA LEU A 22 -1.96 -10.51 6.79
C LEU A 22 -3.24 -9.97 7.44
N GLY A 23 -4.40 -10.17 6.82
CA GLY A 23 -5.69 -9.76 7.37
C GLY A 23 -5.97 -10.41 8.73
N TRP A 24 -5.69 -11.71 8.88
CA TRP A 24 -5.83 -12.39 10.18
C TRP A 24 -4.93 -11.77 11.26
N LEU A 25 -3.67 -11.45 10.95
CA LEU A 25 -2.76 -10.82 11.89
C LEU A 25 -3.25 -9.43 12.33
N ILE A 26 -3.67 -8.61 11.37
CA ILE A 26 -4.19 -7.26 11.60
C ILE A 26 -5.44 -7.32 12.49
N CYS A 27 -6.41 -8.18 12.16
CA CYS A 27 -7.66 -8.31 12.89
C CYS A 27 -7.51 -8.90 14.30
N ARG A 28 -6.37 -9.52 14.61
CA ARG A 28 -6.06 -10.06 15.94
C ARG A 28 -5.44 -9.03 16.88
N CYS A 29 -4.98 -7.90 16.36
CA CYS A 29 -4.49 -6.80 17.17
C CYS A 29 -5.63 -6.12 17.92
N ALA A 30 -5.33 -5.60 19.12
CA ALA A 30 -6.32 -4.88 19.93
C ALA A 30 -6.77 -3.55 19.29
N ASP A 31 -5.90 -2.97 18.45
CA ASP A 31 -6.16 -1.74 17.70
C ASP A 31 -5.85 -2.00 16.22
N LEU A 32 -6.91 -1.97 15.40
CA LEU A 32 -6.86 -2.18 13.96
C LEU A 32 -5.99 -1.13 13.26
N ARG A 33 -6.20 0.14 13.62
CA ARG A 33 -5.48 1.26 13.00
C ARG A 33 -3.99 1.20 13.33
N ALA A 34 -3.64 0.89 14.58
CA ALA A 34 -2.24 0.72 14.97
C ALA A 34 -1.58 -0.43 14.20
N ALA A 35 -2.28 -1.56 14.00
CA ALA A 35 -1.79 -2.69 13.23
C ALA A 35 -1.57 -2.36 11.74
N GLN A 36 -2.51 -1.64 11.11
CA GLN A 36 -2.36 -1.17 9.74
C GLN A 36 -1.15 -0.23 9.59
N LEU A 37 -0.93 0.68 10.55
CA LEU A 37 0.24 1.56 10.56
C LEU A 37 1.56 0.78 10.71
N GLU A 38 1.61 -0.25 11.56
CA GLU A 38 2.77 -1.11 11.69
C GLU A 38 3.04 -1.92 10.40
N LEU A 39 1.99 -2.41 9.75
CA LEU A 39 2.12 -3.07 8.45
C LEU A 39 2.73 -2.14 7.40
N LEU A 40 2.23 -0.91 7.30
CA LEU A 40 2.76 0.12 6.39
C LEU A 40 4.24 0.42 6.69
N ARG A 41 4.61 0.55 7.98
CA ARG A 41 6.00 0.74 8.40
C ARG A 41 6.89 -0.45 8.01
N GLY A 42 6.43 -1.67 8.22
CA GLY A 42 7.16 -2.89 7.86
C GLY A 42 7.42 -3.00 6.36
N VAL A 43 6.39 -2.81 5.55
CA VAL A 43 6.50 -2.84 4.08
C VAL A 43 7.45 -1.76 3.58
N MET A 44 7.33 -0.53 4.10
CA MET A 44 8.24 0.55 3.71
C MET A 44 9.66 0.40 4.22
N GLY A 45 9.86 -0.25 5.37
CA GLY A 45 11.18 -0.63 5.84
C GLY A 45 11.90 -1.54 4.83
N GLY A 46 11.17 -2.46 4.21
CA GLY A 46 11.68 -3.31 3.12
C GLY A 46 11.89 -2.57 1.80
N LEU A 47 10.96 -1.70 1.42
CA LEU A 47 11.00 -0.93 0.16
C LEU A 47 11.93 0.30 0.20
N GLY A 48 12.46 0.66 1.37
CA GLY A 48 13.38 1.79 1.55
C GLY A 48 14.72 1.66 0.81
N ASN A 49 15.01 0.49 0.24
CA ASN A 49 16.17 0.30 -0.63
C ASN A 49 15.92 0.95 -2.00
N ARG A 50 16.89 1.72 -2.54
CA ARG A 50 16.74 2.52 -3.76
C ARG A 50 16.23 1.72 -4.97
N GLY A 51 16.59 0.45 -5.07
CA GLY A 51 16.14 -0.44 -6.16
C GLY A 51 14.65 -0.83 -6.09
N LEU A 52 14.00 -0.63 -4.95
CA LEU A 52 12.63 -1.09 -4.70
C LEU A 52 11.60 0.05 -4.59
N LEU A 53 12.06 1.31 -4.56
CA LEU A 53 11.18 2.49 -4.44
C LEU A 53 10.12 2.58 -5.54
N VAL A 54 10.41 2.07 -6.75
CA VAL A 54 9.46 2.04 -7.87
C VAL A 54 8.25 1.14 -7.60
N HIS A 55 8.37 0.17 -6.68
CA HIS A 55 7.31 -0.75 -6.32
C HIS A 55 6.44 -0.24 -5.17
N THR A 56 6.82 0.86 -4.52
CA THR A 56 6.07 1.44 -3.39
C THR A 56 4.61 1.72 -3.73
N ALA A 57 4.32 2.54 -4.75
CA ALA A 57 2.94 2.86 -5.10
C ALA A 57 2.13 1.63 -5.55
N PRO A 58 2.64 0.74 -6.43
CA PRO A 58 1.95 -0.51 -6.78
C PRO A 58 1.61 -1.41 -5.58
N VAL A 59 2.54 -1.58 -4.64
CA VAL A 59 2.32 -2.42 -3.45
C VAL A 59 1.28 -1.78 -2.52
N LEU A 60 1.39 -0.47 -2.27
CA LEU A 60 0.42 0.24 -1.43
C LEU A 60 -0.99 0.21 -2.03
N LYS A 61 -1.11 0.40 -3.36
CA LYS A 61 -2.38 0.27 -4.07
C LYS A 61 -2.96 -1.12 -3.91
N ALA A 62 -2.16 -2.17 -4.11
CA ALA A 62 -2.61 -3.55 -3.97
C ALA A 62 -3.04 -3.87 -2.53
N MET A 63 -2.39 -3.31 -1.51
CA MET A 63 -2.79 -3.48 -0.11
C MET A 63 -4.13 -2.82 0.21
N TRP A 64 -4.37 -1.63 -0.35
CA TRP A 64 -5.66 -0.96 -0.26
C TRP A 64 -6.76 -1.73 -0.99
N GLU A 65 -6.52 -2.18 -2.24
CA GLU A 65 -7.47 -3.01 -3.00
C GLU A 65 -7.77 -4.37 -2.35
N ALA A 66 -6.86 -4.85 -1.49
CA ALA A 66 -7.01 -6.09 -0.75
C ALA A 66 -7.64 -5.91 0.65
N ASP A 67 -8.15 -4.72 0.97
CA ASP A 67 -8.74 -4.35 2.27
C ASP A 67 -7.79 -4.57 3.47
N LEU A 68 -6.47 -4.54 3.24
CA LEU A 68 -5.49 -4.70 4.31
C LEU A 68 -5.21 -3.39 5.03
N VAL A 69 -5.39 -2.26 4.35
CA VAL A 69 -5.16 -0.93 4.88
C VAL A 69 -6.29 -0.02 4.43
N GLU A 70 -6.93 0.64 5.38
CA GLU A 70 -7.96 1.63 5.08
C GLU A 70 -7.38 2.86 4.40
N GLU A 71 -8.14 3.45 3.47
CA GLU A 71 -7.72 4.63 2.73
C GLU A 71 -7.31 5.79 3.65
N ALA A 72 -8.13 6.10 4.66
CA ALA A 72 -7.86 7.17 5.61
C ALA A 72 -6.51 6.97 6.33
N VAL A 73 -6.21 5.73 6.72
CA VAL A 73 -4.94 5.37 7.39
C VAL A 73 -3.77 5.51 6.43
N LEU A 74 -3.93 5.05 5.18
CA LEU A 74 -2.91 5.16 4.15
C LEU A 74 -2.57 6.63 3.82
N LEU A 75 -3.60 7.47 3.67
CA LEU A 75 -3.45 8.90 3.35
C LEU A 75 -2.81 9.66 4.50
N GLU A 76 -3.29 9.47 5.73
CA GLU A 76 -2.71 10.11 6.92
C GLU A 76 -1.23 9.71 7.08
N TRP A 77 -0.95 8.41 7.00
CA TRP A 77 0.41 7.90 7.11
C TRP A 77 1.33 8.46 6.02
N SER A 78 0.85 8.59 4.78
CA SER A 78 1.64 9.13 3.67
C SER A 78 2.12 10.56 3.93
N GLY A 79 1.32 11.36 4.66
CA GLY A 79 1.67 12.71 5.11
C GLY A 79 2.77 12.75 6.17
N THR A 80 3.08 11.63 6.83
CA THR A 80 4.15 11.53 7.83
C THR A 80 5.52 11.12 7.24
N LEU A 81 5.56 10.81 5.95
CA LEU A 81 6.76 10.31 5.29
C LEU A 81 7.81 11.41 5.08
N ARG A 82 9.09 11.00 5.04
CA ARG A 82 10.17 11.90 4.62
C ARG A 82 9.94 12.35 3.16
N PRO A 83 10.32 13.59 2.76
CA PRO A 83 9.99 14.15 1.45
C PRO A 83 10.40 13.29 0.24
N ALA A 84 11.52 12.56 0.34
CA ALA A 84 11.96 11.67 -0.75
C ALA A 84 11.01 10.48 -0.96
N MET A 85 10.44 9.96 0.13
CA MET A 85 9.51 8.84 0.09
C MET A 85 8.09 9.30 -0.23
N GLN A 86 7.71 10.47 0.28
CA GLN A 86 6.43 11.10 -0.01
C GLN A 86 6.22 11.25 -1.52
N ARG A 87 7.23 11.71 -2.28
CA ARG A 87 7.17 11.80 -3.75
C ARG A 87 6.89 10.47 -4.45
N CYS A 88 7.25 9.34 -3.86
CA CYS A 88 6.97 8.01 -4.43
C CYS A 88 5.52 7.58 -4.20
N VAL A 89 4.86 8.10 -3.16
CA VAL A 89 3.49 7.76 -2.75
C VAL A 89 2.49 8.83 -3.24
N GLU A 90 2.94 10.05 -3.48
CA GLU A 90 2.14 11.20 -3.89
C GLU A 90 1.21 10.93 -5.08
N PRO A 91 1.63 10.27 -6.17
CA PRO A 91 0.71 9.94 -7.26
C PRO A 91 -0.44 9.02 -6.83
N LEU A 92 -0.18 8.07 -5.93
CA LEU A 92 -1.21 7.20 -5.38
C LEU A 92 -2.15 7.98 -4.45
N ALA A 93 -1.60 8.80 -3.56
CA ALA A 93 -2.40 9.62 -2.64
C ALA A 93 -3.32 10.58 -3.40
N ALA A 94 -2.81 11.24 -4.45
CA ALA A 94 -3.59 12.11 -5.32
C ALA A 94 -4.67 11.32 -6.08
N TRP A 95 -4.35 10.12 -6.57
CA TRP A 95 -5.33 9.26 -7.22
C TRP A 95 -6.47 8.85 -6.28
N LEU A 96 -6.16 8.39 -5.06
CA LEU A 96 -7.16 8.03 -4.04
C LEU A 96 -8.10 9.20 -3.72
N HIS A 97 -7.55 10.41 -3.55
CA HIS A 97 -8.36 11.62 -3.34
C HIS A 97 -9.31 11.91 -4.53
N SER A 98 -8.88 11.63 -5.76
CA SER A 98 -9.66 11.90 -6.97
C SER A 98 -10.67 10.79 -7.31
N ALA A 99 -10.42 9.56 -6.87
CA ALA A 99 -11.25 8.40 -7.19
C ALA A 99 -12.61 8.40 -6.45
N LEU A 100 -12.75 9.24 -5.43
CA LEU A 100 -13.98 9.45 -4.65
C LEU A 100 -15.08 10.25 -5.39
N VAL A 101 -14.84 10.75 -6.61
CA VAL A 101 -15.82 11.52 -7.38
C VAL A 101 -16.48 10.65 -8.46
N ILE A 102 -17.31 9.70 -8.04
CA ILE A 102 -18.42 9.19 -8.86
C ILE A 102 -19.65 9.17 -7.95
N GLU A 103 -20.33 10.32 -7.90
CA GLU A 103 -21.68 10.41 -7.33
C GLU A 103 -22.62 9.66 -8.28
N GLU A 104 -23.29 8.60 -7.79
CA GLU A 104 -24.51 8.05 -8.40
C GLU A 104 -25.71 8.96 -8.13
#